data_AF-A0A353GZJ1-F1
#
_entry.id   AF-A0A353GZJ1-F1
#
_cell.length_a   1.000
_cell.length_b   1.000
_cell.length_c   1.000
_cell.angle_alpha   90.00
_cell.angle_beta   90.00
_cell.angle_gamma   90.00
#
_symmetry.space_group_name_H-M   'P 1'
#
loop_
_entity.id
_entity.type
_entity.pdbx_description
1 polymer ?
#
loop_
_entity_poly.entity_id
_entity_poly.type
_entity_poly.pdbx_seq_one_letter_code
_entity_poly.pdbx_strand_id
1 'polypeptide(L)'
;MAVELELKVKTKNETSPWLEFWKQFRRNRIAMVGLIILLFLFLMAVFAPFIAPYDYRASNLPISLQPPSLAHWFGTDELGRDILSR
;
A
#
# COMPACT_ATOMS: atom_id res chain seq x y z
N MET A 1 7.90 -14.54 -58.74
CA MET A 1 7.58 -15.50 -57.67
C MET A 1 8.39 -15.27 -56.39
N ALA A 2 9.68 -14.93 -56.45
CA ALA A 2 10.47 -14.58 -55.25
C ALA A 2 10.15 -13.18 -54.67
N VAL A 3 9.76 -12.23 -55.51
CA VAL A 3 9.49 -10.82 -55.11
C VAL A 3 8.21 -10.68 -54.24
N GLU A 4 7.29 -11.63 -54.33
CA GLU A 4 6.00 -11.58 -53.62
C GLU A 4 6.10 -12.11 -52.18
N LEU A 5 7.17 -12.81 -51.85
CA LEU A 5 7.41 -13.38 -50.51
C LEU A 5 7.98 -12.36 -49.53
N GLU A 6 8.74 -11.38 -50.01
CA GLU A 6 9.36 -10.33 -49.19
C GLU A 6 8.33 -9.33 -48.63
N LEU A 7 7.23 -9.10 -49.36
CA LEU A 7 6.15 -8.18 -48.93
C LEU A 7 5.22 -8.77 -47.85
N LYS A 8 5.41 -10.05 -47.49
CA LYS A 8 4.65 -10.74 -46.44
C LYS A 8 5.40 -10.83 -45.10
N VAL A 9 6.47 -10.05 -44.93
CA VAL A 9 6.96 -9.69 -43.59
C VAL A 9 5.93 -8.73 -42.99
N LYS A 10 4.84 -9.32 -42.54
CA LYS A 10 3.76 -8.70 -41.80
C LYS A 10 4.43 -7.95 -40.64
N THR A 11 4.44 -6.62 -40.69
CA THR A 11 4.59 -5.79 -39.50
C THR A 11 3.41 -6.15 -38.62
N LYS A 12 3.60 -7.16 -37.75
CA LYS A 12 2.71 -7.40 -36.63
C LYS A 12 2.66 -6.05 -35.94
N ASN A 13 1.47 -5.48 -35.78
CA ASN A 13 1.33 -4.28 -34.98
C ASN A 13 1.97 -4.60 -33.63
N GLU A 14 3.13 -3.99 -33.38
CA GLU A 14 3.91 -4.16 -32.16
C GLU A 14 3.13 -3.42 -31.06
N THR A 15 2.01 -4.01 -30.64
CA THR A 15 1.26 -3.55 -29.48
C THR A 15 2.21 -3.59 -28.30
N SER A 16 2.31 -2.46 -27.59
CA SER A 16 3.22 -2.34 -26.45
C SER A 16 3.02 -3.52 -25.50
N PRO A 17 4.07 -4.31 -25.20
CA PRO A 17 3.96 -5.47 -24.30
C PRO A 17 3.34 -5.11 -22.95
N TRP A 18 3.59 -3.88 -22.49
CA TRP A 18 3.00 -3.31 -21.28
C TRP A 18 1.49 -3.13 -21.35
N LEU A 19 0.97 -2.71 -22.51
CA LEU A 19 -0.47 -2.51 -22.72
C LEU A 19 -1.20 -3.85 -22.74
N GLU A 20 -0.61 -4.87 -23.37
CA GLU A 20 -1.18 -6.22 -23.40
C GLU A 20 -1.18 -6.85 -22.02
N PHE A 21 -0.06 -6.74 -21.30
CA PHE A 21 0.02 -7.16 -19.91
C PHE A 21 -1.04 -6.49 -19.04
N TRP A 22 -1.19 -5.16 -19.13
CA TRP A 22 -2.18 -4.41 -18.35
C TRP A 22 -3.63 -4.80 -18.70
N LYS A 23 -3.90 -5.09 -19.98
CA LYS A 23 -5.21 -5.58 -20.43
C LYS A 23 -5.53 -6.96 -19.86
N GLN A 24 -4.56 -7.87 -19.86
CA GLN A 24 -4.72 -9.21 -19.31
C GLN A 24 -4.82 -9.18 -17.77
N PHE A 25 -4.02 -8.34 -17.12
CA PHE A 25 -4.01 -8.15 -15.66
C PHE A 25 -5.35 -7.66 -15.15
N ARG A 26 -5.94 -6.62 -15.78
CA ARG A 26 -7.26 -6.10 -15.40
C ARG A 26 -8.41 -7.09 -15.56
N ARG A 27 -8.26 -8.11 -16.41
CA ARG A 27 -9.27 -9.16 -16.59
C ARG A 27 -9.24 -10.20 -15.46
N ASN A 28 -8.13 -10.32 -14.74
CA ASN A 28 -7.99 -11.26 -13.63
C ASN A 28 -8.52 -10.64 -12.33
N ARG A 29 -9.71 -11.09 -11.88
CA ARG A 29 -10.35 -10.59 -10.66
C ARG A 29 -9.48 -10.78 -9.41
N ILE A 30 -8.75 -11.88 -9.30
CA ILE A 30 -7.87 -12.15 -8.15
C ILE A 30 -6.70 -11.14 -8.13
N ALA A 31 -6.10 -10.90 -9.30
CA ALA A 31 -5.02 -9.91 -9.43
C ALA A 31 -5.50 -8.49 -9.09
N MET A 32 -6.72 -8.14 -9.51
CA MET A 32 -7.33 -6.84 -9.19
C MET A 32 -7.64 -6.69 -7.69
N VAL A 33 -8.13 -7.74 -7.03
CA VAL A 33 -8.33 -7.72 -5.57
C VAL A 33 -7.00 -7.49 -4.85
N GLY A 34 -5.93 -8.20 -5.25
CA GLY A 34 -4.59 -7.98 -4.70
C GLY A 34 -4.10 -6.54 -4.92
N LEU A 35 -4.31 -5.98 -6.10
CA LEU A 35 -3.97 -4.60 -6.40
C LEU A 35 -4.74 -3.59 -5.53
N ILE A 36 -6.04 -3.84 -5.31
CA ILE A 36 -6.88 -2.99 -4.44
C ILE A 36 -6.38 -3.02 -3.00
N ILE A 37 -6.06 -4.21 -2.46
CA ILE A 37 -5.52 -4.34 -1.09
C ILE A 37 -4.19 -3.60 -0.98
N LEU A 38 -3.29 -3.77 -1.96
CA LEU A 38 -2.00 -3.09 -1.98
C LEU A 38 -2.17 -1.57 -2.03
N LEU A 39 -3.04 -1.06 -2.89
CA LEU A 39 -3.37 0.36 -2.96
C LEU A 39 -3.93 0.86 -1.64
N PHE A 40 -4.86 0.13 -1.03
CA PHE A 40 -5.43 0.48 0.26
C PHE A 40 -4.37 0.62 1.35
N LEU A 41 -3.45 -0.35 1.47
CA LEU A 41 -2.34 -0.29 2.41
C LEU A 41 -1.38 0.86 2.10
N PHE A 42 -1.11 1.11 0.82
CA PHE A 42 -0.27 2.22 0.39
C PHE A 42 -0.91 3.57 0.77
N LEU A 43 -2.21 3.74 0.53
CA LEU A 43 -2.95 4.92 0.98
C LEU A 43 -2.87 5.05 2.50
N MET A 44 -3.12 3.97 3.26
CA MET A 44 -2.97 4.01 4.72
C MET A 44 -1.57 4.46 5.16
N ALA A 45 -0.52 4.02 4.49
CA ALA A 45 0.85 4.43 4.79
C ALA A 45 1.12 5.90 4.44
N VAL A 46 0.65 6.38 3.28
CA VAL A 46 0.79 7.79 2.87
C VAL A 46 -0.01 8.73 3.77
N PHE A 47 -1.19 8.30 4.20
CA PHE A 47 -2.06 9.07 5.10
C PHE A 47 -1.80 8.76 6.59
N ALA A 48 -0.82 7.91 6.92
CA ALA A 48 -0.42 7.61 8.28
C ALA A 48 -0.16 8.86 9.14
N PRO A 49 0.57 9.90 8.69
CA PRO A 49 0.80 11.10 9.51
C PRO A 49 -0.48 11.91 9.80
N PHE A 50 -1.53 11.76 8.98
CA PHE A 50 -2.82 12.41 9.23
C PHE A 50 -3.74 11.59 10.15
N ILE A 51 -3.56 10.26 10.20
CA ILE A 51 -4.38 9.35 11.01
C ILE A 51 -3.76 9.13 12.39
N ALA A 52 -2.43 9.09 12.49
CA ALA A 52 -1.69 8.90 13.73
C ALA A 52 -0.67 10.04 13.93
N PRO A 53 -1.09 11.17 14.52
CA PRO A 53 -0.22 12.32 14.76
C PRO A 53 0.79 12.08 15.91
N TYR A 54 0.69 10.96 16.62
CA TYR A 54 1.56 10.62 17.73
C TYR A 54 2.72 9.74 17.26
N ASP A 55 3.94 10.23 17.49
CA ASP A 55 5.17 9.55 17.13
C ASP A 55 5.34 8.29 18.00
N TYR A 56 5.39 7.12 17.37
CA TYR A 56 5.64 5.83 18.03
C TYR A 56 7.00 5.77 18.75
N ARG A 57 7.90 6.72 18.44
CA ARG A 57 9.20 6.89 19.09
C ARG A 57 9.21 7.91 20.23
N ALA A 58 8.15 8.70 20.39
CA ALA A 58 8.09 9.69 21.47
C ALA A 58 7.73 9.00 22.79
N SER A 59 8.77 8.59 23.53
CA SER A 59 8.64 8.09 24.89
C SER A 59 8.41 9.26 25.86
N ASN A 60 7.20 9.40 26.38
CA ASN A 60 6.87 10.41 27.37
C ASN A 60 7.01 9.84 28.80
N LEU A 61 8.25 9.66 29.24
CA LEU A 61 8.59 9.18 30.59
C LEU A 61 7.82 9.88 31.76
N PRO A 62 7.49 11.19 31.71
CA PRO A 62 6.73 11.84 32.78
C PRO A 62 5.31 11.32 32.98
N ILE A 63 4.73 10.69 31.95
CA ILE A 63 3.40 10.07 32.02
C ILE A 63 3.49 8.55 32.09
N SER A 64 4.64 7.97 32.42
CA SER A 64 4.78 6.51 32.55
C SER A 64 3.98 5.95 33.74
N LEU A 65 3.42 4.74 33.56
CA LEU A 65 2.64 4.02 34.57
C LEU A 65 1.43 4.83 35.10
N GLN A 66 0.87 5.70 34.26
CA GLN A 66 -0.35 6.42 34.62
C GLN A 66 -1.55 5.47 34.59
N PRO A 67 -2.45 5.59 35.57
CA PRO A 67 -3.69 4.82 35.60
C PRO A 67 -4.62 5.20 34.43
N PRO A 68 -5.63 4.36 34.12
CA PRO A 68 -6.63 4.65 33.10
C PRO A 68 -7.24 6.05 33.26
N SER A 69 -7.26 6.81 32.16
CA SER A 69 -7.84 8.15 32.10
C SER A 69 -8.53 8.38 30.75
N LEU A 70 -9.27 9.48 30.61
CA LEU A 70 -9.89 9.85 29.33
C LEU A 70 -8.86 10.11 28.21
N ALA A 71 -7.63 10.45 28.59
CA ALA A 71 -6.51 10.62 27.66
C ALA A 71 -5.84 9.28 27.30
N HIS A 72 -5.85 8.30 28.21
CA HIS A 72 -5.28 6.97 28.05
C HIS A 72 -6.22 5.92 28.63
N TRP A 73 -7.10 5.35 27.80
CA TRP A 73 -8.21 4.51 28.31
C TRP A 73 -7.73 3.26 29.07
N PHE A 74 -6.54 2.75 28.76
CA PHE A 74 -5.92 1.66 29.52
C PHE A 74 -4.67 2.09 30.31
N GLY A 75 -4.38 3.39 30.38
CA GLY A 75 -3.16 3.90 31.01
C GLY A 75 -1.95 3.82 30.09
N THR A 76 -0.77 4.04 30.66
CA THR A 76 0.49 4.14 29.92
C THR A 76 1.51 3.08 30.39
N ASP A 77 2.43 2.71 29.49
CA ASP A 77 3.49 1.73 29.76
C ASP A 77 4.70 2.35 30.51
N GLU A 78 5.74 1.52 30.72
CA GLU A 78 7.02 1.89 31.35
C GLU A 78 7.82 2.96 30.56
N LEU A 79 7.48 3.20 29.30
CA LEU A 79 8.06 4.24 28.46
C LEU A 79 7.12 5.45 28.29
N GLY A 80 5.96 5.44 28.95
CA GLY A 80 4.96 6.50 28.87
C GLY A 80 4.16 6.50 27.57
N ARG A 81 4.04 5.34 26.91
CA ARG A 81 3.21 5.16 25.71
C ARG A 81 1.85 4.63 26.10
N ASP A 82 0.82 4.98 25.34
CA ASP A 82 -0.53 4.46 25.55
C ASP A 82 -0.56 2.95 25.31
N ILE A 83 -1.08 2.19 26.29
CA ILE A 83 -1.21 0.72 26.21
C ILE A 83 -2.11 0.30 25.04
N LEU A 84 -3.10 1.12 24.67
CA LEU A 84 -3.97 0.85 23.51
C LEU A 84 -3.27 0.94 22.17
N SER A 85 -2.18 1.71 22.09
CA SER A 85 -1.52 2.05 20.82
C SER A 85 -0.33 1.14 20.50
N ARG A 86 -0.13 0.06 21.28
CA ARG A 86 0.95 -0.91 21.12
C ARG A 86 0.67 -1.93 20.01
#